data_AF-A0A847AAL4-F1
#
_entry.id   AF-A0A847AAL4-F1
#
_cell.length_a   1.000
_cell.length_b   1.000
_cell.length_c   1.000
_cell.angle_alpha   90.00
_cell.angle_beta   90.00
_cell.angle_gamma   90.00
#
_symmetry.space_group_name_H-M   'P 1'
#
loop_
_entity.id
_entity.type
_entity.pdbx_description
1 polymer ?
#
loop_
_entity_poly.entity_id
_entity_poly.type
_entity_poly.pdbx_seq_one_letter_code
_entity_poly.pdbx_strand_id
1 'polypeptide(L)'
;MDRSSLEWGELPLEAITLFIAGITSLIAGALLIPALAGAIPYYGNGLTGLILFYFALQTVLMGKTPFGDFPPSGMLLGAGAVMAAAGVIICIIPSVPAWFGGRLIFFCLAPGGIVMLVQAVLSPEKIRLWLSLKGVVKPLVIWVPAVYLTSVLTGAAFLASSGGEAGWWLVPALMLHGAMVLNLGRVLASVYKVYPASKPEAKGRPPIPFGQGMLLLIGVFMMLLGLLLLPVSLGILPFAPNAQLGLLLVIFAVQMAASGATPLGPFPRSAAMTFLGLATAAIGVTSCIVPGLLEGVIAFLVAVLNIAGGILTFIKSLGSLLGAKNAASGDAFPLLRRLYATQTALGGLSVMFGSSMLFPGVVPGLVVGAVLAANGGVLIYLMILLGRVEAMKSLVSAGEKI
;
A
#
# COMPACT_ATOMS: atom_id res chain seq x y z
N MET A 1 -17.69 -3.28 31.20
CA MET A 1 -16.64 -2.82 30.25
C MET A 1 -17.09 -3.18 28.86
N ASP A 2 -17.47 -2.19 28.07
CA ASP A 2 -17.95 -2.37 26.70
C ASP A 2 -16.80 -2.94 25.84
N ARG A 3 -16.85 -4.24 25.56
CA ARG A 3 -15.81 -4.98 24.82
C ARG A 3 -15.91 -4.75 23.30
N SER A 4 -16.78 -3.84 22.85
CA SER A 4 -17.13 -3.65 21.43
C SER A 4 -16.52 -2.40 20.77
N SER A 5 -15.96 -1.46 21.54
CA SER A 5 -15.36 -0.26 20.96
C SER A 5 -13.97 -0.54 20.39
N LEU A 6 -13.83 -0.30 19.08
CA LEU A 6 -12.56 -0.39 18.36
C LEU A 6 -11.61 0.72 18.85
N GLU A 7 -10.41 0.34 19.25
CA GLU A 7 -9.32 1.28 19.53
C GLU A 7 -8.66 1.66 18.20
N TRP A 8 -9.27 2.62 17.51
CA TRP A 8 -8.85 3.06 16.18
C TRP A 8 -7.37 3.49 16.10
N GLY A 9 -6.76 3.91 17.22
CA GLY A 9 -5.35 4.28 17.29
C GLY A 9 -4.36 3.12 17.35
N GLU A 10 -4.81 1.89 17.63
CA GLU A 10 -3.93 0.73 17.88
C GLU A 10 -4.24 -0.48 16.98
N LEU A 11 -5.05 -0.28 15.93
CA LEU A 11 -5.40 -1.33 14.96
C LEU A 11 -4.15 -2.04 14.37
N PRO A 12 -4.09 -3.36 14.28
CA PRO A 12 -2.97 -4.01 13.60
C PRO A 12 -2.98 -3.66 12.10
N LEU A 13 -1.80 -3.73 11.46
CA LEU A 13 -1.61 -3.45 10.03
C LEU A 13 -2.60 -4.24 9.16
N GLU A 14 -2.81 -5.51 9.48
CA GLU A 14 -3.76 -6.35 8.77
C GLU A 14 -5.17 -5.75 8.79
N ALA A 15 -5.67 -5.33 9.96
CA ALA A 15 -6.98 -4.71 10.06
C ALA A 15 -7.05 -3.41 9.23
N ILE A 16 -5.99 -2.60 9.24
CA ILE A 16 -5.92 -1.36 8.45
C ILE A 16 -5.96 -1.65 6.95
N THR A 17 -5.18 -2.62 6.48
CA THR A 17 -5.20 -3.01 5.06
C THR A 17 -6.56 -3.56 4.65
N LEU A 18 -7.24 -4.32 5.52
CA LEU A 18 -8.62 -4.77 5.29
C LEU A 18 -9.60 -3.60 5.27
N PHE A 19 -9.48 -2.61 6.17
CA PHE A 19 -10.31 -1.41 6.13
C PHE A 19 -10.15 -0.64 4.81
N ILE A 20 -8.91 -0.44 4.37
CA ILE A 20 -8.60 0.24 3.10
C ILE A 20 -9.12 -0.56 1.90
N ALA A 21 -8.90 -1.88 1.85
CA ALA A 21 -9.39 -2.74 0.78
C ALA A 21 -10.93 -2.80 0.74
N GLY A 22 -11.58 -2.89 1.92
CA GLY A 22 -13.03 -2.90 2.04
C GLY A 22 -13.66 -1.57 1.60
N ILE A 23 -13.09 -0.44 2.01
CA ILE A 23 -13.50 0.91 1.54
C ILE A 23 -13.30 1.01 0.04
N THR A 24 -12.19 0.50 -0.49
CA THR A 24 -11.92 0.50 -1.93
C THR A 24 -13.02 -0.22 -2.70
N SER A 25 -13.36 -1.43 -2.26
CA SER A 25 -14.41 -2.23 -2.88
C SER A 25 -15.78 -1.56 -2.79
N LEU A 26 -16.13 -0.94 -1.65
CA LEU A 26 -17.39 -0.20 -1.50
C LEU A 26 -17.45 1.03 -2.41
N ILE A 27 -16.40 1.84 -2.44
CA ILE A 27 -16.32 3.02 -3.31
C ILE A 27 -16.41 2.61 -4.76
N ALA A 28 -15.66 1.59 -5.17
CA ALA A 28 -15.70 1.06 -6.53
C ALA A 28 -17.11 0.58 -6.92
N GLY A 29 -17.77 -0.19 -6.05
CA GLY A 29 -19.15 -0.64 -6.26
C GLY A 29 -20.14 0.53 -6.35
N ALA A 30 -19.99 1.55 -5.50
CA ALA A 30 -20.87 2.72 -5.50
C ALA A 30 -20.68 3.60 -6.74
N LEU A 31 -19.43 3.83 -7.17
CA LEU A 31 -19.10 4.64 -8.35
C LEU A 31 -19.46 3.94 -9.67
N LEU A 32 -19.54 2.61 -9.68
CA LEU A 32 -20.02 1.87 -10.84
C LEU A 32 -21.48 2.17 -11.20
N ILE A 33 -22.35 2.50 -10.23
CA ILE A 33 -23.76 2.79 -10.49
C ILE A 33 -23.93 4.02 -11.41
N PRO A 34 -23.40 5.21 -11.07
CA PRO A 34 -23.47 6.36 -11.97
C PRO A 34 -22.65 6.15 -13.24
N ALA A 35 -21.56 5.36 -13.21
CA ALA A 35 -20.80 5.04 -14.42
C ALA A 35 -21.61 4.19 -15.42
N LEU A 36 -22.33 3.18 -14.95
CA LEU A 36 -23.23 2.34 -15.76
C LEU A 36 -24.41 3.14 -16.31
N ALA A 37 -24.84 4.19 -15.60
CA ALA A 37 -25.83 5.15 -16.08
C ALA A 37 -25.25 6.16 -17.10
N GLY A 38 -23.94 6.11 -17.40
CA GLY A 38 -23.26 7.05 -18.29
C GLY A 38 -23.04 8.45 -17.70
N ALA A 39 -23.25 8.63 -16.38
CA ALA A 39 -23.17 9.92 -15.72
C ALA A 39 -21.73 10.35 -15.39
N ILE A 40 -20.82 9.39 -15.20
CA ILE A 40 -19.39 9.65 -14.92
C ILE A 40 -18.49 8.71 -15.73
N PRO A 41 -17.26 9.13 -16.07
CA PRO A 41 -16.28 8.24 -16.67
C PRO A 41 -15.83 7.17 -15.68
N TYR A 42 -15.45 6.00 -16.18
CA TYR A 42 -14.98 4.89 -15.35
C TYR A 42 -13.72 4.27 -15.93
N TYR A 43 -12.70 4.13 -15.08
CA TYR A 43 -11.40 3.60 -15.43
C TYR A 43 -11.15 2.27 -14.73
N GLY A 44 -11.53 1.17 -15.40
CA GLY A 44 -11.44 -0.18 -14.87
C GLY A 44 -10.00 -0.64 -14.57
N ASN A 45 -9.05 -0.27 -15.43
CA ASN A 45 -7.62 -0.55 -15.22
C ASN A 45 -7.09 0.06 -13.91
N GLY A 46 -7.57 1.24 -13.52
CA GLY A 46 -7.22 1.86 -12.24
C GLY A 46 -7.69 1.03 -11.04
N LEU A 47 -8.92 0.51 -11.08
CA LEU A 47 -9.43 -0.39 -10.03
C LEU A 47 -8.63 -1.70 -9.98
N THR A 48 -8.46 -2.35 -11.13
CA THR A 48 -7.76 -3.63 -11.28
C THR A 48 -6.31 -3.54 -10.80
N GLY A 49 -5.58 -2.50 -11.22
CA GLY A 49 -4.22 -2.26 -10.79
C GLY A 49 -4.10 -1.96 -9.28
N LEU A 50 -5.06 -1.21 -8.73
CA LEU A 50 -5.11 -0.89 -7.30
C LEU A 50 -5.36 -2.14 -6.43
N ILE A 51 -6.28 -3.03 -6.82
CA ILE A 51 -6.52 -4.29 -6.10
C ILE A 51 -5.28 -5.18 -6.14
N LEU A 52 -4.63 -5.29 -7.31
CA LEU A 52 -3.38 -6.07 -7.44
C LEU A 52 -2.26 -5.49 -6.56
N PHE A 53 -2.18 -4.17 -6.46
CA PHE A 53 -1.26 -3.49 -5.57
C PHE A 53 -1.55 -3.77 -4.09
N TYR A 54 -2.81 -3.95 -3.67
CA TYR A 54 -3.12 -4.37 -2.31
C TYR A 54 -2.65 -5.79 -1.99
N PHE A 55 -2.78 -6.74 -2.92
CA PHE A 55 -2.19 -8.06 -2.75
C PHE A 55 -0.66 -8.00 -2.63
N ALA A 56 -0.03 -7.13 -3.40
CA ALA A 56 1.41 -6.89 -3.31
C ALA A 56 1.81 -6.31 -1.95
N LEU A 57 1.06 -5.32 -1.44
CA LEU A 57 1.23 -4.76 -0.09
C LEU A 57 1.15 -5.85 0.98
N GLN A 58 0.12 -6.71 0.94
CA GLN A 58 -0.04 -7.79 1.90
C GLN A 58 1.09 -8.84 1.81
N THR A 59 1.54 -9.14 0.59
CA THR A 59 2.64 -10.09 0.34
C THR A 59 3.97 -9.54 0.88
N VAL A 60 4.30 -8.29 0.59
CA VAL A 60 5.55 -7.66 1.01
C VAL A 60 5.58 -7.38 2.52
N LEU A 61 4.49 -6.86 3.08
CA LEU A 61 4.46 -6.40 4.47
C LEU A 61 4.15 -7.49 5.49
N MET A 62 3.37 -8.50 5.10
CA MET A 62 2.85 -9.51 6.03
C MET A 62 3.14 -10.95 5.61
N GLY A 63 3.74 -11.17 4.43
CA GLY A 63 3.94 -12.53 3.88
C GLY A 63 2.63 -13.23 3.50
N LYS A 64 1.53 -12.47 3.41
CA LYS A 64 0.20 -12.98 3.08
C LYS A 64 -0.02 -12.89 1.58
N THR A 65 -0.24 -14.04 0.96
CA THR A 65 -0.53 -14.14 -0.47
C THR A 65 -2.01 -14.42 -0.71
N PRO A 66 -2.51 -14.26 -1.94
CA PRO A 66 -3.87 -14.66 -2.28
C PRO A 66 -4.16 -16.16 -2.02
N PHE A 67 -3.13 -17.00 -1.92
CA PHE A 67 -3.24 -18.47 -1.81
C PHE A 67 -2.90 -19.03 -0.42
N GLY A 68 -2.42 -18.20 0.49
CA GLY A 68 -2.05 -18.64 1.83
C GLY A 68 -1.07 -17.71 2.53
N ASP A 69 -0.84 -18.00 3.79
CA ASP A 69 0.26 -17.44 4.57
C ASP A 69 1.53 -18.24 4.25
N PHE A 70 2.59 -17.57 3.80
CA PHE A 70 3.88 -18.20 3.55
C PHE A 70 4.94 -17.69 4.52
N PRO A 71 5.93 -18.53 4.87
CA PRO A 71 7.06 -18.07 5.67
C PRO A 71 7.77 -16.95 4.92
N PRO A 72 8.16 -15.89 5.62
CA PRO A 72 8.76 -14.76 4.96
C PRO A 72 10.13 -15.12 4.35
N SER A 73 10.31 -14.78 3.08
CA SER A 73 11.53 -15.10 2.34
C SER A 73 11.83 -14.03 1.29
N GLY A 74 13.10 -13.95 0.84
CA GLY A 74 13.49 -13.05 -0.25
C GLY A 74 12.75 -13.34 -1.56
N MET A 75 12.38 -14.60 -1.81
CA MET A 75 11.56 -14.97 -2.97
C MET A 75 10.15 -14.40 -2.87
N LEU A 76 9.53 -14.47 -1.68
CA LEU A 76 8.20 -13.92 -1.44
C LEU A 76 8.20 -12.38 -1.58
N LEU A 77 9.28 -11.74 -1.10
CA LEU A 77 9.50 -10.31 -1.29
C LEU A 77 9.60 -9.94 -2.77
N GLY A 78 10.39 -10.70 -3.54
CA GLY A 78 10.54 -10.51 -4.99
C GLY A 78 9.22 -10.70 -5.73
N ALA A 79 8.45 -11.74 -5.39
CA ALA A 79 7.12 -11.98 -5.95
C ALA A 79 6.15 -10.82 -5.64
N GLY A 80 6.17 -10.33 -4.39
CA GLY A 80 5.41 -9.14 -3.99
C GLY A 80 5.81 -7.89 -4.77
N ALA A 81 7.11 -7.66 -4.99
CA ALA A 81 7.60 -6.53 -5.78
C ALA A 81 7.19 -6.63 -7.27
N VAL A 82 7.22 -7.83 -7.86
CA VAL A 82 6.73 -8.06 -9.23
C VAL A 82 5.22 -7.82 -9.33
N MET A 83 4.45 -8.29 -8.33
CA MET A 83 3.02 -8.04 -8.25
C MET A 83 2.71 -6.54 -8.08
N ALA A 84 3.48 -5.82 -7.27
CA ALA A 84 3.37 -4.37 -7.14
C ALA A 84 3.66 -3.69 -8.49
N ALA A 85 4.72 -4.09 -9.18
CA ALA A 85 5.08 -3.54 -10.48
C ALA A 85 3.96 -3.75 -11.51
N ALA A 86 3.40 -4.95 -11.59
CA ALA A 86 2.26 -5.25 -12.45
C ALA A 86 1.04 -4.38 -12.10
N GLY A 87 0.72 -4.25 -10.80
CA GLY A 87 -0.38 -3.41 -10.32
C GLY A 87 -0.20 -1.93 -10.71
N VAL A 88 1.01 -1.39 -10.53
CA VAL A 88 1.35 -0.02 -10.93
C VAL A 88 1.21 0.19 -12.44
N ILE A 89 1.75 -0.72 -13.25
CA ILE A 89 1.68 -0.64 -14.71
C ILE A 89 0.22 -0.69 -15.20
N ILE A 90 -0.57 -1.65 -14.72
CA ILE A 90 -1.99 -1.77 -15.06
C ILE A 90 -2.75 -0.51 -14.64
N CYS A 91 -2.46 0.01 -13.45
CA CYS A 91 -3.14 1.19 -12.92
C CYS A 91 -2.84 2.47 -13.70
N ILE A 92 -1.63 2.63 -14.25
CA ILE A 92 -1.17 3.94 -14.79
C ILE A 92 -1.19 3.97 -16.31
N ILE A 93 -1.16 2.82 -16.99
CA ILE A 93 -1.08 2.73 -18.45
C ILE A 93 -2.44 2.30 -19.03
N PRO A 94 -3.21 3.22 -19.63
CA PRO A 94 -4.53 2.89 -20.19
C PRO A 94 -4.49 1.86 -21.33
N SER A 95 -3.39 1.76 -22.06
CA SER A 95 -3.25 0.82 -23.17
C SER A 95 -3.06 -0.63 -22.74
N VAL A 96 -2.91 -0.91 -21.44
CA VAL A 96 -2.88 -2.30 -20.96
C VAL A 96 -4.27 -2.92 -21.21
N PRO A 97 -4.36 -4.06 -21.91
CA PRO A 97 -5.64 -4.67 -22.20
C PRO A 97 -6.40 -5.05 -20.92
N ALA A 98 -7.66 -4.65 -20.81
CA ALA A 98 -8.48 -4.90 -19.61
C ALA A 98 -8.53 -6.39 -19.23
N TRP A 99 -8.62 -7.29 -20.24
CA TRP A 99 -8.61 -8.73 -20.02
C TRP A 99 -7.36 -9.24 -19.27
N PHE A 100 -6.21 -8.59 -19.45
CA PHE A 100 -4.96 -9.01 -18.81
C PHE A 100 -5.02 -8.77 -17.30
N GLY A 101 -5.32 -7.54 -16.89
CA GLY A 101 -5.50 -7.21 -15.49
C GLY A 101 -6.67 -7.98 -14.87
N GLY A 102 -7.77 -8.11 -15.62
CA GLY A 102 -8.93 -8.91 -15.25
C GLY A 102 -8.60 -10.35 -14.89
N ARG A 103 -7.80 -11.03 -15.72
CA ARG A 103 -7.36 -12.41 -15.45
C ARG A 103 -6.48 -12.49 -14.21
N LEU A 104 -5.55 -11.55 -14.01
CA LEU A 104 -4.71 -11.53 -12.80
C LEU A 104 -5.57 -11.40 -11.54
N ILE A 105 -6.55 -10.49 -11.55
CA ILE A 105 -7.48 -10.32 -10.43
C ILE A 105 -8.38 -11.53 -10.24
N PHE A 106 -8.89 -12.13 -11.33
CA PHE A 106 -9.61 -13.39 -11.27
C PHE A 106 -8.77 -14.48 -10.58
N PHE A 107 -7.51 -14.67 -10.99
CA PHE A 107 -6.62 -15.68 -10.39
C PHE A 107 -6.34 -15.40 -8.91
N CYS A 108 -6.16 -14.14 -8.51
CA CYS A 108 -5.92 -13.78 -7.12
C CYS A 108 -7.18 -13.97 -6.26
N LEU A 109 -8.34 -13.51 -6.73
CA LEU A 109 -9.57 -13.51 -5.93
C LEU A 109 -10.33 -14.84 -5.94
N ALA A 110 -10.45 -15.49 -7.10
CA ALA A 110 -11.27 -16.69 -7.25
C ALA A 110 -10.51 -17.98 -6.86
N PRO A 111 -9.50 -18.46 -7.60
CA PRO A 111 -8.67 -19.58 -7.14
C PRO A 111 -8.07 -19.35 -5.75
N GLY A 112 -7.56 -18.15 -5.46
CA GLY A 112 -7.08 -17.79 -4.12
C GLY A 112 -8.17 -17.91 -3.04
N GLY A 113 -9.34 -17.34 -3.29
CA GLY A 113 -10.51 -17.46 -2.40
C GLY A 113 -10.98 -18.91 -2.21
N ILE A 114 -10.98 -19.74 -3.26
CA ILE A 114 -11.31 -21.17 -3.17
C ILE A 114 -10.29 -21.88 -2.28
N VAL A 115 -8.99 -21.69 -2.52
CA VAL A 115 -7.93 -22.31 -1.73
C VAL A 115 -8.06 -21.93 -0.26
N MET A 116 -8.29 -20.64 0.03
CA MET A 116 -8.48 -20.15 1.40
C MET A 116 -9.76 -20.68 2.05
N LEU A 117 -10.85 -20.81 1.29
CA LEU A 117 -12.10 -21.39 1.77
C LEU A 117 -11.93 -22.88 2.10
N VAL A 118 -11.29 -23.63 1.22
CA VAL A 118 -10.98 -25.04 1.43
C VAL A 118 -10.08 -25.21 2.66
N GLN A 119 -9.01 -24.40 2.80
CA GLN A 119 -8.16 -24.41 3.98
C GLN A 119 -8.91 -24.05 5.27
N ALA A 120 -9.87 -23.12 5.22
CA ALA A 120 -10.65 -22.73 6.38
C ALA A 120 -11.64 -23.84 6.80
N VAL A 121 -12.33 -24.45 5.84
CA VAL A 121 -13.33 -25.51 6.08
C VAL A 121 -12.67 -26.83 6.47
N LEU A 122 -11.56 -27.20 5.83
CA LEU A 122 -10.85 -28.46 6.06
C LEU A 122 -9.83 -28.42 7.21
N SER A 123 -9.78 -27.34 7.99
CA SER A 123 -8.92 -27.26 9.18
C SER A 123 -9.77 -27.48 10.46
N PRO A 124 -10.09 -28.75 10.82
CA PRO A 124 -10.96 -29.05 11.96
C PRO A 124 -10.39 -28.52 13.27
N GLU A 125 -9.07 -28.42 13.41
CA GLU A 125 -8.41 -27.86 14.58
C GLU A 125 -8.68 -26.35 14.73
N LYS A 126 -8.62 -25.56 13.65
CA LYS A 126 -8.92 -24.12 13.68
C LYS A 126 -10.37 -23.85 14.04
N ILE A 127 -11.30 -24.58 13.42
CA ILE A 127 -12.73 -24.42 13.69
C ILE A 127 -13.06 -24.83 15.12
N ARG A 128 -12.52 -25.96 15.61
CA ARG A 128 -12.68 -26.38 17.01
C ARG A 128 -12.11 -25.33 17.96
N LEU A 129 -10.94 -24.76 17.66
CA LEU A 129 -10.33 -23.70 18.46
C LEU A 129 -11.20 -22.43 18.50
N TRP A 130 -11.77 -22.01 17.38
CA TRP A 130 -12.64 -20.83 17.34
C TRP A 130 -13.95 -21.06 18.10
N LEU A 131 -14.49 -22.28 18.05
CA LEU A 131 -15.69 -22.67 18.79
C LEU A 131 -15.40 -22.84 20.29
N SER A 132 -14.22 -23.33 20.67
CA SER A 132 -13.84 -23.57 22.07
C SER A 132 -13.49 -22.28 22.81
N LEU A 133 -12.79 -21.33 22.16
CA LEU A 133 -12.39 -20.06 22.76
C LEU A 133 -13.58 -19.12 23.03
N LYS A 134 -14.72 -19.33 22.34
CA LYS A 134 -15.96 -18.53 22.45
C LYS A 134 -15.68 -17.00 22.36
N GLY A 135 -16.68 -16.17 22.63
CA GLY A 135 -16.53 -14.71 22.65
C GLY A 135 -16.18 -14.09 21.30
N VAL A 136 -15.12 -13.27 21.27
CA VAL A 136 -14.70 -12.42 20.13
C VAL A 136 -14.19 -13.23 18.92
N VAL A 137 -13.79 -14.48 19.12
CA VAL A 137 -13.25 -15.37 18.08
C VAL A 137 -14.35 -16.12 17.34
N LYS A 138 -15.50 -16.40 18.00
CA LYS A 138 -16.62 -17.16 17.43
C LYS A 138 -17.13 -16.60 16.09
N PRO A 139 -17.26 -15.27 15.88
CA PRO A 139 -17.68 -14.72 14.60
C PRO A 139 -16.76 -15.08 13.42
N LEU A 140 -15.48 -15.42 13.65
CA LEU A 140 -14.56 -15.80 12.57
C LEU A 140 -15.05 -17.03 11.79
N VAL A 141 -15.76 -17.96 12.44
CA VAL A 141 -16.34 -19.15 11.80
C VAL A 141 -17.29 -18.77 10.65
N ILE A 142 -17.94 -17.61 10.74
CA ILE A 142 -18.91 -17.13 9.74
C ILE A 142 -18.24 -16.16 8.77
N TRP A 143 -17.55 -15.14 9.30
CA TRP A 143 -17.03 -14.06 8.47
C TRP A 143 -15.85 -14.46 7.60
N VAL A 144 -15.01 -15.41 8.05
CA VAL A 144 -13.87 -15.87 7.24
C VAL A 144 -14.36 -16.61 5.97
N PRO A 145 -15.23 -17.65 6.07
CA PRO A 145 -15.81 -18.25 4.87
C PRO A 145 -16.61 -17.28 4.01
N ALA A 146 -17.34 -16.33 4.61
CA ALA A 146 -18.10 -15.34 3.86
C ALA A 146 -17.21 -14.41 3.03
N VAL A 147 -16.08 -13.94 3.57
CA VAL A 147 -15.11 -13.14 2.81
C VAL A 147 -14.50 -13.95 1.66
N TYR A 148 -14.15 -15.21 1.90
CA TYR A 148 -13.59 -16.06 0.85
C TYR A 148 -14.61 -16.38 -0.25
N LEU A 149 -15.85 -16.70 0.12
CA LEU A 149 -16.91 -16.92 -0.84
C LEU A 149 -17.18 -15.67 -1.69
N THR A 150 -17.27 -14.50 -1.05
CA THR A 150 -17.49 -13.24 -1.77
C THR A 150 -16.28 -12.85 -2.61
N SER A 151 -15.05 -13.17 -2.19
CA SER A 151 -13.84 -13.04 -3.02
C SER A 151 -13.97 -13.86 -4.31
N VAL A 152 -14.46 -15.10 -4.24
CA VAL A 152 -14.69 -15.93 -5.44
C VAL A 152 -15.70 -15.30 -6.38
N LEU A 153 -16.81 -14.78 -5.83
CA LEU A 153 -17.84 -14.10 -6.62
C LEU A 153 -17.30 -12.82 -7.27
N THR A 154 -16.52 -12.02 -6.54
CA THR A 154 -15.87 -10.82 -7.08
C THR A 154 -14.89 -11.17 -8.20
N GLY A 155 -14.04 -12.18 -8.01
CA GLY A 155 -13.13 -12.65 -9.06
C GLY A 155 -13.88 -13.07 -10.32
N ALA A 156 -14.96 -13.85 -10.18
CA ALA A 156 -15.81 -14.24 -11.30
C ALA A 156 -16.49 -13.04 -11.99
N ALA A 157 -16.96 -12.05 -11.22
CA ALA A 157 -17.56 -10.82 -11.76
C ALA A 157 -16.54 -9.98 -12.56
N PHE A 158 -15.28 -9.93 -12.13
CA PHE A 158 -14.20 -9.29 -12.91
C PHE A 158 -13.98 -9.98 -14.25
N LEU A 159 -14.00 -11.32 -14.28
CA LEU A 159 -13.87 -12.07 -15.52
C LEU A 159 -15.07 -11.86 -16.45
N ALA A 160 -16.29 -11.80 -15.90
CA ALA A 160 -17.51 -11.54 -16.66
C ALA A 160 -17.59 -10.10 -17.21
N SER A 161 -16.93 -9.13 -16.56
CA SER A 161 -16.95 -7.71 -16.93
C SER A 161 -15.71 -7.30 -17.74
N SER A 162 -15.22 -8.19 -18.62
CA SER A 162 -14.06 -7.97 -19.50
C SER A 162 -12.80 -7.44 -18.81
N GLY A 163 -12.62 -7.75 -17.52
CA GLY A 163 -11.44 -7.37 -16.75
C GLY A 163 -11.54 -6.08 -15.96
N GLY A 164 -12.74 -5.83 -15.43
CA GLY A 164 -13.01 -4.71 -14.54
C GLY A 164 -13.56 -3.50 -15.25
N GLU A 165 -14.07 -3.64 -16.48
CA GLU A 165 -14.91 -2.63 -17.09
C GLU A 165 -16.25 -2.51 -16.34
N ALA A 166 -16.98 -1.42 -16.59
CA ALA A 166 -18.25 -1.18 -15.91
C ALA A 166 -19.27 -2.29 -16.26
N GLY A 167 -19.63 -3.10 -15.27
CA GLY A 167 -20.58 -4.20 -15.42
C GLY A 167 -21.55 -4.31 -14.25
N TRP A 168 -22.83 -4.59 -14.56
CA TRP A 168 -23.88 -4.71 -13.54
C TRP A 168 -23.60 -5.78 -12.48
N TRP A 169 -22.93 -6.88 -12.85
CA TRP A 169 -22.53 -7.95 -11.92
C TRP A 169 -21.42 -7.54 -10.96
N LEU A 170 -20.59 -6.57 -11.37
CA LEU A 170 -19.46 -6.11 -10.57
C LEU A 170 -19.93 -5.24 -9.39
N VAL A 171 -21.05 -4.51 -9.53
CA VAL A 171 -21.64 -3.68 -8.47
C VAL A 171 -21.94 -4.48 -7.20
N PRO A 172 -22.88 -5.47 -7.20
CA PRO A 172 -23.22 -6.20 -5.99
C PRO A 172 -22.04 -7.03 -5.48
N ALA A 173 -21.18 -7.54 -6.37
CA ALA A 173 -20.00 -8.30 -5.97
C ALA A 173 -19.00 -7.45 -5.17
N LEU A 174 -18.69 -6.23 -5.64
CA LEU A 174 -17.80 -5.30 -4.94
C LEU A 174 -18.44 -4.73 -3.66
N MET A 175 -19.72 -4.40 -3.69
CA MET A 175 -20.42 -3.91 -2.50
C MET A 175 -20.46 -4.96 -1.39
N LEU A 176 -20.84 -6.19 -1.74
CA LEU A 176 -20.91 -7.30 -0.79
C LEU A 176 -19.51 -7.66 -0.26
N HIS A 177 -18.52 -7.82 -1.15
CA HIS A 177 -17.15 -8.12 -0.74
C HIS A 177 -16.57 -7.03 0.18
N GLY A 178 -16.77 -5.76 -0.17
CA GLY A 178 -16.35 -4.63 0.66
C GLY A 178 -16.95 -4.67 2.06
N ALA A 179 -18.27 -4.90 2.17
CA ALA A 179 -18.94 -5.02 3.46
C ALA A 179 -18.42 -6.21 4.30
N MET A 180 -18.19 -7.37 3.67
CA MET A 180 -17.63 -8.55 4.34
C MET A 180 -16.21 -8.29 4.84
N VAL A 181 -15.34 -7.70 4.01
CA VAL A 181 -13.95 -7.39 4.35
C VAL A 181 -13.87 -6.37 5.49
N LEU A 182 -14.70 -5.33 5.49
CA LEU A 182 -14.77 -4.36 6.59
C LEU A 182 -15.18 -5.02 7.91
N ASN A 183 -16.19 -5.89 7.87
CA ASN A 183 -16.63 -6.61 9.06
C ASN A 183 -15.55 -7.59 9.57
N LEU A 184 -14.87 -8.30 8.67
CA LEU A 184 -13.73 -9.14 9.06
C LEU A 184 -12.62 -8.32 9.71
N GLY A 185 -12.28 -7.15 9.16
CA GLY A 185 -11.30 -6.22 9.75
C GLY A 185 -11.67 -5.80 11.17
N ARG A 186 -12.96 -5.50 11.43
CA ARG A 186 -13.46 -5.19 12.78
C ARG A 186 -13.34 -6.37 13.74
N VAL A 187 -13.72 -7.57 13.30
CA VAL A 187 -13.65 -8.80 14.11
C VAL A 187 -12.19 -9.12 14.43
N LEU A 188 -11.31 -9.09 13.45
CA LEU A 188 -9.88 -9.35 13.64
C LEU A 188 -9.23 -8.32 14.57
N ALA A 189 -9.52 -7.03 14.42
CA ALA A 189 -9.03 -6.00 15.34
C ALA A 189 -9.43 -6.31 16.81
N SER A 190 -10.66 -6.77 17.01
CA SER A 190 -11.16 -7.16 18.32
C SER A 190 -10.46 -8.44 18.84
N VAL A 191 -10.21 -9.41 17.96
CA VAL A 191 -9.46 -10.63 18.31
C VAL A 191 -8.02 -10.31 18.71
N TYR A 192 -7.34 -9.44 17.97
CA TYR A 192 -5.95 -9.04 18.25
C TYR A 192 -5.80 -8.20 19.52
N LYS A 193 -6.86 -7.51 19.94
CA LYS A 193 -6.90 -6.85 21.25
C LYS A 193 -6.90 -7.86 22.39
N VAL A 194 -7.70 -8.92 22.27
CA VAL A 194 -7.80 -9.98 23.30
C VAL A 194 -6.60 -10.92 23.26
N TYR A 195 -6.05 -11.17 22.06
CA TYR A 195 -4.93 -12.08 21.85
C TYR A 195 -3.77 -11.36 21.13
N PRO A 196 -2.98 -10.51 21.80
CA PRO A 196 -1.91 -9.75 21.15
C PRO A 196 -0.81 -10.60 20.50
N ALA A 197 -0.59 -11.81 21.01
CA ALA A 197 0.41 -12.75 20.48
C ALA A 197 0.07 -13.29 19.08
N SER A 198 -1.18 -13.18 18.63
CA SER A 198 -1.59 -13.62 17.29
C SER A 198 -1.42 -12.54 16.22
N LYS A 199 -1.04 -11.31 16.59
CA LYS A 199 -0.79 -10.21 15.64
C LYS A 199 0.26 -10.62 14.60
N PRO A 200 0.06 -10.31 13.30
CA PRO A 200 1.07 -10.59 12.27
C PRO A 200 2.43 -9.95 12.56
N GLU A 201 2.43 -8.83 13.29
CA GLU A 201 3.63 -8.06 13.66
C GLU A 201 4.34 -8.60 14.92
N ALA A 202 3.83 -9.66 15.56
CA ALA A 202 4.44 -10.24 16.74
C ALA A 202 5.88 -10.74 16.44
N LYS A 203 6.77 -10.61 17.43
CA LYS A 203 8.19 -10.97 17.31
C LYS A 203 8.35 -12.37 16.68
N GLY A 204 9.12 -12.45 15.60
CA GLY A 204 9.46 -13.70 14.90
C GLY A 204 8.77 -13.94 13.55
N ARG A 205 8.02 -12.97 12.99
CA ARG A 205 7.26 -13.16 11.74
C ARG A 205 7.46 -12.18 10.55
N PRO A 206 8.08 -10.99 10.63
CA PRO A 206 8.43 -10.28 9.40
C PRO A 206 9.86 -10.62 8.91
N PRO A 207 10.09 -10.76 7.58
CA PRO A 207 11.45 -10.87 7.02
C PRO A 207 12.17 -9.52 7.06
N ILE A 208 11.39 -8.43 7.03
CA ILE A 208 11.79 -7.04 6.85
C ILE A 208 10.85 -6.16 7.71
N PRO A 209 11.36 -5.19 8.49
CA PRO A 209 10.54 -4.25 9.23
C PRO A 209 9.54 -3.48 8.36
N PHE A 210 8.36 -3.16 8.89
CA PHE A 210 7.30 -2.43 8.16
C PHE A 210 7.80 -1.21 7.38
N GLY A 211 8.64 -0.37 8.01
CA GLY A 211 9.21 0.81 7.35
C GLY A 211 10.06 0.48 6.13
N GLN A 212 10.87 -0.58 6.20
CA GLN A 212 11.68 -1.05 5.08
C GLN A 212 10.82 -1.64 3.96
N GLY A 213 9.75 -2.40 4.28
CA GLY A 213 8.81 -2.90 3.28
C GLY A 213 8.06 -1.79 2.54
N MET A 214 7.64 -0.73 3.26
CA MET A 214 7.04 0.45 2.65
C MET A 214 8.04 1.23 1.79
N LEU A 215 9.28 1.40 2.26
CA LEU A 215 10.36 2.00 1.47
C LEU A 215 10.59 1.26 0.15
N LEU A 216 10.58 -0.08 0.17
CA LEU A 216 10.68 -0.89 -1.04
C LEU A 216 9.51 -0.61 -2.00
N LEU A 217 8.27 -0.64 -1.50
CA LEU A 217 7.08 -0.47 -2.34
C LEU A 217 7.00 0.94 -2.94
N ILE A 218 7.30 1.99 -2.16
CA ILE A 218 7.38 3.36 -2.66
C ILE A 218 8.54 3.49 -3.65
N GLY A 219 9.68 2.87 -3.34
CA GLY A 219 10.86 2.87 -4.21
C GLY A 219 10.56 2.25 -5.58
N VAL A 220 9.95 1.05 -5.60
CA VAL A 220 9.52 0.36 -6.82
C VAL A 220 8.49 1.20 -7.57
N PHE A 221 7.48 1.74 -6.87
CA PHE A 221 6.47 2.62 -7.47
C PHE A 221 7.13 3.82 -8.16
N MET A 222 7.97 4.58 -7.46
CA MET A 222 8.61 5.80 -7.97
C MET A 222 9.60 5.50 -9.10
N MET A 223 10.34 4.39 -8.99
CA MET A 223 11.28 3.97 -10.02
C MET A 223 10.56 3.60 -11.32
N LEU A 224 9.52 2.76 -11.23
CA LEU A 224 8.72 2.39 -12.40
C LEU A 224 8.03 3.59 -13.01
N LEU A 225 7.44 4.45 -12.18
CA LEU A 225 6.78 5.65 -12.65
C LEU A 225 7.76 6.59 -13.38
N GLY A 226 8.93 6.85 -12.79
CA GLY A 226 9.95 7.69 -13.43
C GLY A 226 10.43 7.13 -14.77
N LEU A 227 10.61 5.81 -14.85
CA LEU A 227 10.98 5.11 -16.09
C LEU A 227 9.84 5.15 -17.13
N LEU A 228 8.59 4.97 -16.72
CA LEU A 228 7.42 5.02 -17.60
C LEU A 228 7.14 6.44 -18.11
N LEU A 229 7.51 7.47 -17.35
CA LEU A 229 7.36 8.85 -17.79
C LEU A 229 8.27 9.19 -18.98
N LEU A 230 9.35 8.42 -19.24
CA LEU A 230 10.20 8.62 -20.42
C LEU A 230 9.43 8.39 -21.73
N PRO A 231 8.86 7.20 -22.02
CA PRO A 231 8.08 6.99 -23.24
C PRO A 231 6.79 7.81 -23.26
N VAL A 232 6.18 8.12 -22.10
CA VAL A 232 5.02 9.02 -22.03
C VAL A 232 5.38 10.43 -22.47
N SER A 233 6.50 10.97 -22.01
CA SER A 233 6.97 12.32 -22.39
C SER A 233 7.36 12.41 -23.87
N LEU A 234 7.74 11.29 -24.48
CA LEU A 234 8.00 11.18 -25.91
C LEU A 234 6.72 10.97 -26.75
N GLY A 235 5.54 10.90 -26.12
CA GLY A 235 4.26 10.67 -26.80
C GLY A 235 4.05 9.23 -27.29
N ILE A 236 4.89 8.28 -26.85
CA ILE A 236 4.84 6.88 -27.28
C ILE A 236 3.77 6.10 -26.51
N LEU A 237 3.54 6.45 -25.24
CA LEU A 237 2.70 5.68 -24.32
C LEU A 237 1.60 6.56 -23.69
N PRO A 238 0.33 6.13 -23.67
CA PRO A 238 -0.72 6.85 -22.97
C PRO A 238 -0.55 6.71 -21.45
N PHE A 239 -1.07 7.68 -20.71
CA PHE A 239 -0.83 7.82 -19.29
C PHE A 239 -2.07 8.27 -18.54
N ALA A 240 -2.29 7.72 -17.35
CA ALA A 240 -3.37 8.12 -16.44
C ALA A 240 -2.80 8.86 -15.20
N PRO A 241 -2.62 10.20 -15.26
CA PRO A 241 -2.06 10.98 -14.15
C PRO A 241 -2.87 10.85 -12.85
N ASN A 242 -4.21 10.80 -12.96
CA ASN A 242 -5.11 10.69 -11.82
C ASN A 242 -4.88 9.37 -11.06
N ALA A 243 -4.72 8.25 -11.78
CA ALA A 243 -4.50 6.95 -11.16
C ALA A 243 -3.11 6.83 -10.51
N GLN A 244 -2.09 7.47 -11.10
CA GLN A 244 -0.77 7.60 -10.47
C GLN A 244 -0.86 8.32 -9.12
N LEU A 245 -1.50 9.50 -9.09
CA LEU A 245 -1.64 10.30 -7.88
C LEU A 245 -2.54 9.62 -6.85
N GLY A 246 -3.61 8.96 -7.30
CA GLY A 246 -4.49 8.17 -6.44
C GLY A 246 -3.76 7.02 -5.77
N LEU A 247 -2.92 6.28 -6.50
CA LEU A 247 -2.12 5.19 -5.96
C LEU A 247 -1.10 5.69 -4.93
N LEU A 248 -0.48 6.86 -5.18
CA LEU A 248 0.38 7.53 -4.19
C LEU A 248 -0.36 7.89 -2.90
N LEU A 249 -1.57 8.47 -3.00
CA LEU A 249 -2.38 8.80 -1.84
C LEU A 249 -2.76 7.55 -1.03
N VAL A 250 -3.07 6.44 -1.70
CA VAL A 250 -3.32 5.16 -1.04
C VAL A 250 -2.07 4.66 -0.29
N ILE A 251 -0.88 4.81 -0.87
CA ILE A 251 0.37 4.46 -0.17
C ILE A 251 0.59 5.34 1.07
N PHE A 252 0.31 6.64 0.98
CA PHE A 252 0.36 7.54 2.14
C PHE A 252 -0.70 7.20 3.19
N ALA A 253 -1.89 6.80 2.76
CA ALA A 253 -2.97 6.38 3.65
C ALA A 253 -2.58 5.16 4.49
N VAL A 254 -1.96 4.15 3.88
CA VAL A 254 -1.46 2.97 4.59
C VAL A 254 -0.42 3.37 5.63
N GLN A 255 0.56 4.21 5.26
CA GLN A 255 1.60 4.67 6.20
C GLN A 255 1.03 5.45 7.37
N MET A 256 0.11 6.37 7.08
CA MET A 256 -0.51 7.24 8.06
C MET A 256 -1.37 6.44 9.05
N ALA A 257 -2.20 5.53 8.55
CA ALA A 257 -3.05 4.72 9.42
C ALA A 257 -2.25 3.67 10.23
N ALA A 258 -1.26 3.03 9.60
CA ALA A 258 -0.53 1.92 10.23
C ALA A 258 0.58 2.37 11.18
N SER A 259 1.26 3.48 10.86
CA SER A 259 2.45 3.91 11.60
C SER A 259 2.41 5.36 12.08
N GLY A 260 1.38 6.13 11.73
CA GLY A 260 1.35 7.58 11.98
C GLY A 260 2.36 8.35 11.13
N ALA A 261 3.07 7.70 10.21
CA ALA A 261 3.98 8.36 9.29
C ALA A 261 3.19 9.14 8.24
N THR A 262 3.46 10.43 8.14
CA THR A 262 2.89 11.32 7.12
C THR A 262 4.00 11.86 6.23
N PRO A 263 3.68 12.43 5.05
CA PRO A 263 4.68 13.14 4.25
C PRO A 263 5.38 14.28 5.00
N LEU A 264 4.72 14.87 6.00
CA LEU A 264 5.29 15.93 6.85
C LEU A 264 6.18 15.40 7.98
N GLY A 265 6.29 14.07 8.13
CA GLY A 265 7.07 13.41 9.17
C GLY A 265 6.23 12.46 10.04
N PRO A 266 6.89 11.81 11.03
CA PRO A 266 6.23 10.87 11.92
C PRO A 266 5.36 11.59 12.95
N PHE A 267 4.11 11.16 13.08
CA PHE A 267 3.19 11.56 14.15
C PHE A 267 2.86 10.36 15.05
N PRO A 268 2.50 10.59 16.32
CA PRO A 268 2.06 9.51 17.19
C PRO A 268 0.81 8.86 16.61
N ARG A 269 0.81 7.53 16.70
CA ARG A 269 -0.30 6.73 16.22
C ARG A 269 -1.55 7.03 17.05
N SER A 270 -2.64 7.38 16.38
CA SER A 270 -3.88 7.82 17.03
C SER A 270 -5.10 7.53 16.17
N ALA A 271 -6.28 7.53 16.78
CA ALA A 271 -7.54 7.36 16.05
C ALA A 271 -7.71 8.42 14.93
N ALA A 272 -7.31 9.67 15.20
CA ALA A 272 -7.35 10.74 14.23
C ALA A 272 -6.48 10.44 13.00
N MET A 273 -5.26 9.94 13.21
CA MET A 273 -4.37 9.53 12.10
C MET A 273 -4.93 8.35 11.32
N THR A 274 -5.56 7.39 11.99
CA THR A 274 -6.24 6.28 11.31
C THR A 274 -7.39 6.79 10.43
N PHE A 275 -8.29 7.62 10.95
CA PHE A 275 -9.39 8.18 10.16
C PHE A 275 -8.90 9.07 9.02
N LEU A 276 -7.87 9.88 9.25
CA LEU A 276 -7.25 10.70 8.20
C LEU A 276 -6.63 9.82 7.12
N GLY A 277 -5.98 8.72 7.49
CA GLY A 277 -5.48 7.72 6.56
C GLY A 277 -6.61 7.09 5.75
N LEU A 278 -7.69 6.63 6.38
CA LEU A 278 -8.85 6.06 5.68
C LEU A 278 -9.53 7.06 4.74
N ALA A 279 -9.66 8.33 5.13
CA ALA A 279 -10.17 9.40 4.27
C ALA A 279 -9.24 9.65 3.07
N THR A 280 -7.93 9.67 3.30
CA THR A 280 -6.91 9.81 2.25
C THR A 280 -6.98 8.63 1.27
N ALA A 281 -7.20 7.41 1.77
CA ALA A 281 -7.42 6.23 0.92
C ALA A 281 -8.68 6.38 0.07
N ALA A 282 -9.79 6.87 0.63
CA ALA A 282 -11.02 7.08 -0.12
C ALA A 282 -10.85 8.08 -1.28
N ILE A 283 -10.14 9.19 -1.03
CA ILE A 283 -9.79 10.19 -2.06
C ILE A 283 -8.91 9.55 -3.14
N GLY A 284 -7.86 8.81 -2.72
CA GLY A 284 -6.94 8.14 -3.64
C GLY A 284 -7.63 7.09 -4.52
N VAL A 285 -8.45 6.23 -3.93
CA VAL A 285 -9.28 5.23 -4.64
C VAL A 285 -10.17 5.91 -5.67
N THR A 286 -10.89 6.95 -5.27
CA THR A 286 -11.82 7.66 -6.16
C THR A 286 -11.07 8.21 -7.38
N SER A 287 -9.87 8.76 -7.15
CA SER A 287 -9.00 9.27 -8.22
C SER A 287 -8.48 8.18 -9.16
N CYS A 288 -8.22 6.97 -8.64
CA CYS A 288 -7.86 5.83 -9.48
C CYS A 288 -9.01 5.36 -10.36
N ILE A 289 -10.27 5.52 -9.94
CA ILE A 289 -11.41 4.92 -10.63
C ILE A 289 -12.12 5.90 -11.57
N VAL A 290 -12.18 7.18 -11.20
CA VAL A 290 -12.92 8.20 -11.96
C VAL A 290 -11.94 9.29 -12.42
N PRO A 291 -11.48 9.21 -13.68
CA PRO A 291 -10.62 10.25 -14.24
C PRO A 291 -11.30 11.62 -14.20
N GLY A 292 -10.52 12.66 -13.91
CA GLY A 292 -10.97 14.06 -13.94
C GLY A 292 -11.74 14.54 -12.71
N LEU A 293 -12.29 13.64 -11.89
CA LEU A 293 -13.17 14.03 -10.78
C LEU A 293 -12.48 14.84 -9.68
N LEU A 294 -11.21 14.51 -9.40
CA LEU A 294 -10.39 15.13 -8.35
C LEU A 294 -9.12 15.77 -8.93
N GLU A 295 -9.16 16.06 -10.23
CA GLU A 295 -8.05 16.69 -10.95
C GLU A 295 -7.77 18.08 -10.38
N GLY A 296 -6.51 18.48 -10.36
CA GLY A 296 -6.05 19.72 -9.72
C GLY A 296 -5.99 19.63 -8.19
N VAL A 297 -7.04 19.17 -7.51
CA VAL A 297 -7.08 19.07 -6.03
C VAL A 297 -6.02 18.10 -5.52
N ILE A 298 -5.96 16.89 -6.09
CA ILE A 298 -4.98 15.90 -5.66
C ILE A 298 -3.56 16.30 -6.08
N ALA A 299 -3.40 16.85 -7.29
CA ALA A 299 -2.10 17.33 -7.76
C ALA A 299 -1.55 18.41 -6.81
N PHE A 300 -2.38 19.38 -6.43
CA PHE A 300 -2.03 20.41 -5.45
C PHE A 300 -1.68 19.81 -4.09
N LEU A 301 -2.52 18.90 -3.56
CA LEU A 301 -2.28 18.25 -2.27
C LEU A 301 -0.96 17.49 -2.24
N VAL A 302 -0.72 16.62 -3.24
CA VAL A 302 0.51 15.83 -3.35
C VAL A 302 1.71 16.74 -3.53
N ALA A 303 1.59 17.82 -4.30
CA ALA A 303 2.66 18.78 -4.50
C ALA A 303 3.05 19.50 -3.20
N VAL A 304 2.07 20.03 -2.46
CA VAL A 304 2.30 20.70 -1.17
C VAL A 304 2.93 19.73 -0.17
N LEU A 305 2.41 18.49 -0.09
CA LEU A 305 2.94 17.47 0.83
C LEU A 305 4.39 17.10 0.51
N ASN A 306 4.74 16.97 -0.78
CA ASN A 306 6.12 16.70 -1.19
C ASN A 306 7.06 17.89 -0.95
N ILE A 307 6.61 19.13 -1.20
CA ILE A 307 7.43 20.32 -0.93
C ILE A 307 7.66 20.47 0.58
N ALA A 308 6.59 20.47 1.37
CA ALA A 308 6.70 20.69 2.82
C ALA A 308 7.49 19.55 3.50
N GLY A 309 7.16 18.30 3.18
CA GLY A 309 7.88 17.12 3.68
C GLY A 309 9.34 17.07 3.22
N GLY A 310 9.59 17.40 1.95
CA GLY A 310 10.91 17.45 1.35
C GLY A 310 11.80 18.51 1.99
N ILE A 311 11.31 19.73 2.17
CA ILE A 311 12.04 20.83 2.84
C ILE A 311 12.40 20.42 4.28
N LEU A 312 11.43 19.88 5.03
CA LEU A 312 11.67 19.48 6.42
C LEU A 312 12.73 18.39 6.51
N THR A 313 12.66 17.39 5.64
CA THR A 313 13.63 16.30 5.55
C THR A 313 15.00 16.81 5.15
N PHE A 314 15.07 17.71 4.16
CA PHE A 314 16.30 18.30 3.65
C PHE A 314 17.03 19.09 4.75
N ILE A 315 16.36 20.03 5.41
CA ILE A 315 16.96 20.89 6.44
C ILE A 315 17.48 20.06 7.62
N LYS A 316 16.67 19.14 8.14
CA LYS A 316 17.05 18.28 9.27
C LYS A 316 18.25 17.39 8.93
N SER A 317 18.24 16.78 7.75
CA SER A 317 19.29 15.86 7.32
C SER A 317 20.59 16.58 7.00
N LEU A 318 20.52 17.77 6.40
CA LEU A 318 21.68 18.60 6.10
C LEU A 318 22.35 19.10 7.38
N GLY A 319 21.56 19.56 8.35
CA GLY A 319 22.08 19.94 9.68
C GLY A 319 22.78 18.77 10.37
N SER A 320 22.20 17.57 10.30
CA SER A 320 22.78 16.36 10.88
C SER A 320 24.05 15.92 10.17
N LEU A 321 24.12 16.08 8.84
CA LEU A 321 25.32 15.79 8.04
C LEU A 321 26.48 16.76 8.36
N LEU A 322 26.18 18.05 8.52
CA LEU A 322 27.16 19.08 8.88
C LEU A 322 27.64 18.89 10.33
N GLY A 323 26.74 18.58 11.26
CA GLY A 323 27.09 18.29 12.66
C GLY A 323 27.91 17.00 12.81
N ALA A 324 27.59 15.95 12.04
CA ALA A 324 28.34 14.70 12.08
C ALA A 324 29.81 14.90 11.68
N LYS A 325 30.11 15.77 10.70
CA LYS A 325 31.49 16.12 10.32
C LYS A 325 32.31 16.69 11.48
N ASN A 326 31.67 17.33 12.46
CA ASN A 326 32.33 17.99 13.57
C ASN A 326 32.46 17.10 14.82
N ALA A 327 31.75 15.97 14.89
CA ALA A 327 31.52 15.24 16.14
C ALA A 327 32.01 13.79 16.19
N ALA A 328 32.45 13.16 15.09
CA ALA A 328 32.67 11.71 15.10
C ALA A 328 33.94 11.24 14.37
N SER A 329 34.84 10.61 15.14
CA SER A 329 35.93 9.74 14.70
C SER A 329 35.64 8.30 15.14
N GLY A 330 35.33 7.39 14.20
CA GLY A 330 35.08 5.97 14.46
C GLY A 330 34.42 5.23 13.28
N ASP A 331 34.40 3.90 13.29
CA ASP A 331 33.98 3.06 12.14
C ASP A 331 32.49 3.14 11.78
N ALA A 332 31.63 3.62 12.67
CA ALA A 332 30.21 3.87 12.39
C ALA A 332 29.96 5.18 11.60
N PHE A 333 30.97 6.06 11.52
CA PHE A 333 30.88 7.38 10.90
C PHE A 333 30.55 7.35 9.38
N PRO A 334 31.15 6.47 8.55
CA PRO A 334 30.88 6.43 7.12
C PRO A 334 29.43 6.02 6.80
N LEU A 335 28.85 5.10 7.59
CA LEU A 335 27.47 4.66 7.39
C LEU A 335 26.48 5.76 7.75
N LEU A 336 26.70 6.45 8.87
CA LEU A 336 25.86 7.56 9.31
C LEU A 336 25.90 8.73 8.33
N ARG A 337 27.08 9.04 7.79
CA ARG A 337 27.24 10.05 6.72
C ARG A 337 26.44 9.67 5.47
N ARG A 338 26.47 8.39 5.05
CA ARG A 338 25.67 7.90 3.91
C ARG A 338 24.17 7.98 4.16
N LEU A 339 23.70 7.72 5.39
CA LEU A 339 22.29 7.86 5.75
C LEU A 339 21.82 9.31 5.63
N TYR A 340 22.52 10.26 6.27
CA TYR A 340 22.12 11.67 6.20
C TYR A 340 22.25 12.26 4.79
N ALA A 341 23.28 11.86 4.03
CA ALA A 341 23.40 12.26 2.63
C ALA A 341 22.23 11.73 1.78
N THR A 342 21.87 10.46 1.95
CA THR A 342 20.71 9.84 1.28
C THR A 342 19.41 10.56 1.64
N GLN A 343 19.16 10.87 2.92
CA GLN A 343 17.97 11.60 3.34
C GLN A 343 17.93 13.04 2.82
N THR A 344 19.09 13.72 2.76
CA THR A 344 19.21 15.05 2.15
C THR A 344 18.86 15.00 0.65
N ALA A 345 19.36 13.99 -0.07
CA ALA A 345 19.01 13.78 -1.48
C ALA A 345 17.51 13.53 -1.67
N LEU A 346 16.90 12.68 -0.84
CA LEU A 346 15.44 12.44 -0.86
C LEU A 346 14.64 13.71 -0.62
N GLY A 347 15.05 14.53 0.35
CA GLY A 347 14.41 15.83 0.61
C GLY A 347 14.44 16.74 -0.61
N GLY A 348 15.60 16.86 -1.26
CA GLY A 348 15.76 17.66 -2.48
C GLY A 348 14.93 17.14 -3.65
N LEU A 349 14.97 15.83 -3.92
CA LEU A 349 14.19 15.21 -5.00
C LEU A 349 12.68 15.34 -4.77
N SER A 350 12.21 15.22 -3.53
CA SER A 350 10.80 15.42 -3.18
C SER A 350 10.35 16.86 -3.41
N VAL A 351 11.17 17.86 -3.06
CA VAL A 351 10.88 19.27 -3.39
C VAL A 351 10.81 19.47 -4.90
N MET A 352 11.77 18.97 -5.65
CA MET A 352 11.77 19.08 -7.13
C MET A 352 10.50 18.47 -7.74
N PHE A 353 10.11 17.28 -7.27
CA PHE A 353 8.89 16.63 -7.72
C PHE A 353 7.64 17.45 -7.41
N GLY A 354 7.48 17.91 -6.16
CA GLY A 354 6.31 18.71 -5.78
C GLY A 354 6.26 20.05 -6.53
N SER A 355 7.40 20.73 -6.72
CA SER A 355 7.47 21.96 -7.52
C SER A 355 7.06 21.72 -8.97
N SER A 356 7.47 20.60 -9.57
CA SER A 356 7.08 20.25 -10.96
C SER A 356 5.58 20.04 -11.12
N MET A 357 4.88 19.64 -10.06
CA MET A 357 3.42 19.47 -10.07
C MET A 357 2.67 20.79 -9.91
N LEU A 358 3.19 21.77 -9.15
CA LEU A 358 2.56 23.09 -9.01
C LEU A 358 2.72 23.97 -10.25
N PHE A 359 3.83 23.80 -10.97
CA PHE A 359 4.16 24.61 -12.13
C PHE A 359 4.28 23.72 -13.38
N PRO A 360 3.17 23.12 -13.85
CA PRO A 360 3.20 22.28 -15.04
C PRO A 360 3.68 23.09 -16.25
N GLY A 361 4.56 22.50 -17.05
CA GLY A 361 5.15 23.15 -18.23
C GLY A 361 6.47 23.89 -17.99
N VAL A 362 6.85 24.16 -16.73
CA VAL A 362 8.17 24.75 -16.40
C VAL A 362 9.27 23.70 -16.45
N VAL A 363 9.00 22.50 -15.93
CA VAL A 363 9.94 21.38 -15.90
C VAL A 363 9.56 20.39 -17.01
N PRO A 364 10.48 20.05 -17.95
CA PRO A 364 10.19 19.07 -18.98
C PRO A 364 9.81 17.71 -18.40
N GLY A 365 8.85 17.01 -19.02
CA GLY A 365 8.37 15.70 -18.54
C GLY A 365 9.49 14.65 -18.36
N LEU A 366 10.51 14.67 -19.23
CA LEU A 366 11.70 13.82 -19.10
C LEU A 366 12.48 14.08 -17.80
N VAL A 367 12.58 15.35 -17.38
CA VAL A 367 13.25 15.73 -16.14
C VAL A 367 12.43 15.26 -14.94
N VAL A 368 11.09 15.39 -14.99
CA VAL A 368 10.21 14.83 -13.96
C VAL A 368 10.39 13.31 -13.86
N GLY A 369 10.42 12.61 -14.99
CA GLY A 369 10.69 11.17 -15.03
C GLY A 369 12.03 10.80 -14.37
N ALA A 370 13.10 11.50 -14.71
CA ALA A 370 14.42 11.29 -14.12
C ALA A 370 14.45 11.56 -12.60
N VAL A 371 13.81 12.63 -12.14
CA VAL A 371 13.70 12.97 -10.70
C VAL A 371 12.99 11.85 -9.94
N LEU A 372 11.91 11.29 -10.51
CA LEU A 372 11.15 10.22 -9.86
C LEU A 372 11.92 8.90 -9.84
N ALA A 373 12.56 8.56 -10.96
CA ALA A 373 13.39 7.37 -11.04
C ALA A 373 14.54 7.42 -10.03
N ALA A 374 15.20 8.58 -9.92
CA ALA A 374 16.22 8.84 -8.91
C ALA A 374 15.63 8.74 -7.49
N ASN A 375 14.46 9.33 -7.23
CA ASN A 375 13.81 9.26 -5.92
C ASN A 375 13.53 7.80 -5.51
N GLY A 376 12.99 7.00 -6.43
CA GLY A 376 12.77 5.57 -6.22
C GLY A 376 14.05 4.80 -5.91
N GLY A 377 15.11 5.03 -6.69
CA GLY A 377 16.42 4.40 -6.48
C GLY A 377 17.04 4.77 -5.12
N VAL A 378 16.95 6.04 -4.72
CA VAL A 378 17.48 6.53 -3.44
C VAL A 378 16.68 5.97 -2.26
N LEU A 379 15.36 5.77 -2.37
CA LEU A 379 14.54 5.11 -1.34
C LEU A 379 14.95 3.64 -1.13
N ILE A 380 15.17 2.91 -2.22
CA ILE A 380 15.65 1.51 -2.14
C ILE A 380 17.05 1.47 -1.52
N TYR A 381 17.92 2.42 -1.88
CA TYR A 381 19.24 2.53 -1.26
C TYR A 381 19.15 2.85 0.24
N LEU A 382 18.25 3.74 0.66
CA LEU A 382 18.01 4.04 2.07
C LEU A 382 17.57 2.79 2.84
N MET A 383 16.67 1.98 2.27
CA MET A 383 16.25 0.71 2.85
C MET A 383 17.46 -0.21 3.11
N ILE A 384 18.36 -0.37 2.13
CA ILE A 384 19.57 -1.19 2.27
C ILE A 384 20.48 -0.66 3.38
N LEU A 385 20.64 0.66 3.48
CA LEU A 385 21.44 1.27 4.54
C LEU A 385 20.83 1.03 5.93
N LEU A 386 19.50 1.15 6.09
CA LEU A 386 18.81 0.88 7.35
C LEU A 386 18.96 -0.58 7.78
N GLY A 387 18.88 -1.53 6.85
CA GLY A 387 19.14 -2.94 7.13
C GLY A 387 20.56 -3.18 7.66
N ARG A 388 21.56 -2.47 7.12
CA ARG A 388 22.95 -2.54 7.64
C ARG A 388 23.09 -1.96 9.04
N VAL A 389 22.38 -0.87 9.36
CA VAL A 389 22.37 -0.29 10.71
C VAL A 389 21.79 -1.28 11.72
N GLU A 390 20.68 -1.93 11.38
CA GLU A 390 20.05 -2.94 12.23
C GLU A 390 20.96 -4.16 12.45
N ALA A 391 21.64 -4.63 11.40
CA ALA A 391 22.62 -5.71 11.51
C ALA A 391 23.75 -5.34 12.48
N MET A 392 24.35 -4.15 12.35
CA MET A 392 25.37 -3.69 13.29
C MET A 392 24.83 -3.59 14.72
N LYS A 393 23.61 -3.07 14.91
CA LYS A 393 22.99 -2.99 16.23
C LYS A 393 22.81 -4.37 16.86
N SER A 394 22.45 -5.39 16.07
CA SER A 394 22.33 -6.76 16.55
C SER A 394 23.67 -7.36 16.98
N LEU A 395 24.75 -7.10 16.23
CA LEU A 395 26.11 -7.57 16.55
C LEU A 395 26.63 -6.93 17.85
N VAL A 396 26.43 -5.61 18.03
CA VAL A 396 26.77 -4.92 19.30
C VAL A 396 25.98 -5.49 20.46
N SER A 397 24.67 -5.74 20.28
CA SER A 397 23.84 -6.32 21.35
C SER A 397 24.20 -7.77 21.70
N ALA A 398 24.88 -8.49 20.79
CA ALA A 398 25.41 -9.83 21.00
C ALA A 398 26.81 -9.85 21.63
N GLY A 399 27.42 -8.69 21.87
CA GLY A 399 28.73 -8.57 22.49
C GLY A 399 29.91 -8.84 21.54
N GLU A 400 29.67 -8.95 20.24
CA GLU A 400 30.76 -9.00 19.24
C GLU A 400 31.36 -7.59 19.07
N LYS A 401 32.70 -7.52 19.13
CA LYS A 401 33.42 -6.28 18.81
C LYS A 401 33.28 -5.99 17.32
N ILE A 402 32.72 -4.82 17.00
CA ILE A 402 32.71 -4.23 15.64
C ILE A 402 34.11 -3.75 15.28
#